data_AF-A0A931V999-F1
#
_entry.id   AF-A0A931V999-F1
#
_cell.length_a   1.000
_cell.length_b   1.000
_cell.length_c   1.000
_cell.angle_alpha   90.00
_cell.angle_beta   90.00
_cell.angle_gamma   90.00
#
_symmetry.space_group_name_H-M   'P 1'
#
loop_
_entity.id
_entity.type
_entity.pdbx_description
1 polymer ?
#
loop_
_entity_poly.entity_id
_entity_poly.type
_entity_poly.pdbx_seq_one_letter_code
_entity_poly.pdbx_strand_id
1 'polypeptide(L)'
;MSTGTDNPDQARAQAGSFPGRTALRGFSLAVGALALVVGLILLFAYCRERGYGERRARQAAQHLAAGDNLKAVQAFARLAAERPNDISALYNLGAAYHNYGWHAEALAAYNQVLGLANEYATRAAHSAARISVMRKEWEQARQYYEAALRYRPEAQDIRQEYEQLMLLHRKTSDGKNGSFP
;
A
#
# COMPACT_ATOMS: atom_id res chain seq x y z
N MET A 1 65.02 38.51 -71.13
CA MET A 1 64.95 39.89 -70.61
C MET A 1 63.64 40.05 -69.85
N SER A 2 63.74 40.54 -68.61
CA SER A 2 62.71 41.00 -67.64
C SER A 2 61.47 40.13 -67.38
N THR A 3 61.41 39.37 -66.28
CA THR A 3 61.04 39.78 -64.89
C THR A 3 59.60 40.29 -64.74
N GLY A 4 58.72 39.44 -64.21
CA GLY A 4 57.36 39.77 -63.81
C GLY A 4 56.98 39.02 -62.54
N THR A 5 57.59 39.44 -61.43
CA THR A 5 57.07 39.46 -60.04
C THR A 5 56.13 38.35 -59.57
N ASP A 6 56.66 37.47 -58.72
CA ASP A 6 55.93 36.71 -57.71
C ASP A 6 55.11 37.67 -56.82
N ASN A 7 53.79 37.57 -56.89
CA ASN A 7 52.88 38.34 -56.05
C ASN A 7 52.58 37.57 -54.74
N PRO A 8 53.05 38.03 -53.56
CA PRO A 8 52.86 37.32 -52.30
C PRO A 8 51.40 37.35 -51.76
N ASP A 9 50.48 38.04 -52.43
CA ASP A 9 49.08 38.16 -51.98
C ASP A 9 48.18 36.95 -52.30
N GLN A 10 48.67 35.94 -53.02
CA GLN A 10 47.87 34.73 -53.30
C GLN A 10 47.81 33.72 -52.13
N ALA A 11 48.52 33.96 -51.02
CA ALA A 11 48.53 33.05 -49.86
C ALA A 11 47.35 33.20 -48.89
N ARG A 12 46.42 34.15 -49.10
CA ARG A 12 45.32 34.44 -48.15
C ARG A 12 43.96 33.80 -48.45
N ALA A 13 43.85 32.94 -49.46
CA ALA A 13 42.57 32.33 -49.86
C ALA A 13 42.36 30.87 -49.38
N GLN A 14 42.96 30.48 -48.25
CA GLN A 14 42.71 29.16 -47.61
C GLN A 14 42.26 29.26 -46.15
N ALA A 15 41.52 30.33 -45.79
CA ALA A 15 40.72 30.30 -44.58
C ALA A 15 39.44 29.48 -44.86
N GLY A 16 39.60 28.15 -44.86
CA GLY A 16 38.49 27.22 -44.89
C GLY A 16 37.49 27.59 -43.79
N SER A 17 36.23 27.73 -44.22
CA SER A 17 35.07 27.84 -43.35
C SER A 17 35.15 26.73 -42.29
N PHE A 18 35.45 27.09 -41.04
CA PHE A 18 35.30 26.18 -39.91
C PHE A 18 33.79 26.08 -39.60
N PRO A 19 33.14 24.91 -39.77
CA PRO A 19 31.77 24.72 -39.31
C PRO A 19 31.79 24.50 -37.79
N GLY A 20 32.12 25.54 -37.02
CA GLY A 20 32.58 25.37 -35.64
C GLY A 20 31.70 25.91 -34.53
N ARG A 21 30.52 26.48 -34.80
CA ARG A 21 29.70 27.13 -33.75
C ARG A 21 28.20 26.78 -33.75
N THR A 22 27.66 26.28 -34.85
CA THR A 22 26.25 25.87 -34.95
C THR A 22 26.00 24.46 -34.43
N ALA A 23 26.96 23.54 -34.57
CA ALA A 23 26.81 22.14 -34.15
C ALA A 23 26.74 21.95 -32.61
N LEU A 24 27.49 22.75 -31.85
CA LEU A 24 27.57 22.63 -30.38
C LEU A 24 26.30 23.10 -29.65
N ARG A 25 25.58 24.09 -30.19
CA ARG A 25 24.29 24.55 -29.63
C ARG A 25 23.17 23.53 -29.81
N GLY A 26 23.15 22.83 -30.95
CA GLY A 26 22.19 21.75 -31.23
C GLY A 26 22.36 20.56 -30.27
N PHE A 27 23.60 20.23 -29.90
CA PHE A 27 23.91 19.13 -28.98
C PHE A 27 23.43 19.41 -27.55
N SER A 28 23.60 20.65 -27.05
CA SER A 28 23.12 21.04 -25.72
C SER A 28 21.58 21.07 -25.63
N LEU A 29 20.90 21.49 -26.70
CA LEU A 29 19.44 21.47 -26.78
C LEU A 29 18.90 20.03 -26.89
N ALA A 30 19.58 19.17 -27.63
CA ALA A 30 19.20 17.76 -27.78
C ALA A 30 19.32 16.97 -26.47
N VAL A 31 20.38 17.19 -25.68
CA VAL A 31 20.55 16.58 -24.35
C VAL A 31 19.48 17.08 -23.37
N GLY A 32 19.17 18.37 -23.40
CA GLY A 32 18.08 18.95 -22.59
C GLY A 32 16.70 18.40 -22.96
N ALA A 33 16.41 18.26 -24.25
CA ALA A 33 15.17 17.68 -24.75
C ALA A 33 15.04 16.19 -24.36
N LEU A 34 16.12 15.42 -24.46
CA LEU A 34 16.14 14.01 -24.06
C LEU A 34 15.91 13.86 -22.54
N ALA A 35 16.56 14.69 -21.71
CA ALA A 35 16.36 14.68 -20.26
C ALA A 35 14.91 14.99 -19.88
N LEU A 36 14.26 15.93 -20.57
CA LEU A 36 12.86 16.28 -20.36
C LEU A 36 11.93 15.12 -20.77
N VAL A 37 12.19 14.48 -21.91
CA VAL A 37 11.41 13.31 -22.37
C VAL A 37 11.55 12.14 -21.40
N VAL A 38 12.76 11.83 -20.94
CA VAL A 38 13.00 10.78 -19.92
C VAL A 38 12.30 11.15 -18.60
N GLY A 39 12.39 12.41 -18.17
CA GLY A 39 11.68 12.90 -16.99
C GLY A 39 10.16 12.76 -17.10
N LEU A 40 9.57 13.06 -18.26
CA LEU A 40 8.14 12.87 -18.52
C LEU A 40 7.75 11.40 -18.56
N ILE A 41 8.58 10.52 -19.13
CA ILE A 41 8.34 9.06 -19.14
C ILE A 41 8.37 8.52 -17.71
N LEU A 42 9.34 8.95 -16.88
CA LEU A 42 9.42 8.54 -15.48
C LEU A 42 8.27 9.10 -14.65
N LEU A 43 7.90 10.37 -14.86
CA LEU A 43 6.73 10.98 -14.20
C LEU A 43 5.44 10.26 -14.60
N PHE A 44 5.27 9.94 -15.88
CA PHE A 44 4.11 9.21 -16.36
C PHE A 44 4.09 7.78 -15.81
N ALA A 45 5.23 7.08 -15.78
CA ALA A 45 5.35 5.77 -15.16
C ALA A 45 4.99 5.80 -13.67
N TYR A 46 5.49 6.80 -12.95
CA TYR A 46 5.21 7.02 -11.53
C TYR A 46 3.73 7.35 -11.26
N CYS A 47 3.13 8.27 -12.03
CA CYS A 47 1.70 8.59 -11.95
C CYS A 47 0.83 7.37 -12.31
N ARG A 48 1.27 6.59 -13.30
CA ARG A 48 0.59 5.38 -13.76
C ARG A 48 0.59 4.29 -12.69
N GLU A 49 1.72 4.03 -12.03
CA GLU A 49 1.81 3.09 -10.91
C GLU A 49 0.95 3.49 -9.71
N ARG A 50 0.90 4.79 -9.37
CA ARG A 50 0.01 5.28 -8.32
C ARG A 50 -1.46 5.03 -8.67
N GLY A 51 -1.88 5.38 -9.89
CA GLY A 51 -3.27 5.24 -10.35
C GLY A 51 -3.75 3.80 -10.58
N TYR A 52 -2.86 2.84 -10.85
CA TYR A 52 -3.26 1.44 -11.01
C TYR A 52 -3.71 0.78 -9.70
N GLY A 53 -3.05 1.08 -8.59
CA GLY A 53 -3.42 0.46 -7.32
C GLY A 53 -4.80 0.88 -6.83
N GLU A 54 -5.25 2.10 -7.11
CA GLU A 54 -6.61 2.53 -6.78
C GLU A 54 -7.69 1.77 -7.56
N ARG A 55 -7.49 1.57 -8.87
CA ARG A 55 -8.44 0.79 -9.69
C ARG A 55 -8.51 -0.66 -9.24
N ARG A 56 -7.35 -1.26 -8.92
CA ARG A 56 -7.28 -2.62 -8.37
C ARG A 56 -7.91 -2.71 -6.98
N ALA A 57 -7.70 -1.71 -6.12
CA ALA A 57 -8.34 -1.64 -4.81
C ALA A 57 -9.87 -1.55 -4.93
N ARG A 58 -10.39 -0.77 -5.88
CA ARG A 58 -11.83 -0.73 -6.17
C ARG A 58 -12.35 -2.09 -6.64
N GLN A 59 -11.64 -2.76 -7.55
CA GLN A 59 -12.02 -4.10 -8.01
C GLN A 59 -11.98 -5.14 -6.88
N ALA A 60 -10.95 -5.11 -6.03
CA ALA A 60 -10.85 -5.98 -4.86
C ALA A 60 -12.03 -5.76 -3.89
N ALA A 61 -12.38 -4.49 -3.65
CA ALA A 61 -13.54 -4.14 -2.83
C ALA A 61 -14.86 -4.60 -3.47
N GLN A 62 -14.99 -4.56 -4.80
CA GLN A 62 -16.15 -5.11 -5.50
C GLN A 62 -16.29 -6.62 -5.28
N HIS A 63 -15.19 -7.39 -5.36
CA HIS A 63 -15.23 -8.82 -5.04
C HIS A 63 -15.65 -9.08 -3.60
N LEU A 64 -15.16 -8.28 -2.66
CA LEU A 64 -15.56 -8.40 -1.24
C LEU A 64 -17.05 -8.08 -1.06
N ALA A 65 -17.56 -7.04 -1.71
CA ALA A 65 -18.97 -6.67 -1.67
C ALA A 65 -19.88 -7.70 -2.35
N ALA A 66 -19.40 -8.37 -3.40
CA ALA A 66 -20.11 -9.43 -4.10
C ALA A 66 -20.11 -10.78 -3.35
N GLY A 67 -19.36 -10.90 -2.25
CA GLY A 67 -19.19 -12.16 -1.52
C GLY A 67 -18.23 -13.15 -2.21
N ASP A 68 -17.54 -12.72 -3.26
CA ASP A 68 -16.48 -13.46 -3.96
C ASP A 68 -15.20 -13.48 -3.09
N ASN A 69 -15.30 -14.01 -1.87
CA ASN A 69 -14.30 -13.86 -0.81
C ASN A 69 -12.90 -14.34 -1.21
N LEU A 70 -12.80 -15.45 -1.96
CA LEU A 70 -11.51 -15.94 -2.43
C LEU A 70 -10.84 -14.99 -3.45
N LYS A 71 -11.63 -14.41 -4.37
CA LYS A 71 -11.08 -13.42 -5.32
C LYS A 71 -10.69 -12.14 -4.59
N ALA A 72 -11.48 -11.73 -3.59
CA ALA A 72 -11.14 -10.60 -2.73
C ALA A 72 -9.81 -10.85 -1.99
N VAL A 73 -9.62 -12.04 -1.40
CA VAL A 73 -8.35 -12.44 -0.77
C VAL A 73 -7.20 -12.32 -1.77
N GLN A 74 -7.32 -12.92 -2.96
CA GLN A 74 -6.25 -12.86 -3.96
C GLN A 74 -5.93 -11.43 -4.40
N ALA A 75 -6.94 -10.59 -4.57
CA ALA A 75 -6.77 -9.21 -5.00
C ALA A 75 -6.12 -8.35 -3.89
N PHE A 76 -6.60 -8.45 -2.65
CA PHE A 76 -6.03 -7.72 -1.53
C PHE A 76 -4.64 -8.23 -1.12
N ALA A 77 -4.37 -9.53 -1.23
CA ALA A 77 -3.03 -10.07 -0.96
C ALA A 77 -1.99 -9.52 -1.94
N ARG A 78 -2.34 -9.37 -3.23
CA ARG A 78 -1.48 -8.71 -4.22
C ARG A 78 -1.27 -7.23 -3.89
N LEU A 79 -2.32 -6.52 -3.49
CA LEU A 79 -2.20 -5.12 -3.08
C LEU A 79 -1.31 -4.95 -1.85
N ALA A 80 -1.44 -5.82 -0.85
CA ALA A 80 -0.58 -5.82 0.33
C ALA A 80 0.88 -6.16 -0.03
N ALA A 81 1.12 -7.05 -0.99
CA ALA A 81 2.48 -7.35 -1.46
C ALA A 81 3.14 -6.16 -2.20
N GLU A 82 2.37 -5.44 -3.01
CA GLU A 82 2.84 -4.23 -3.71
C GLU A 82 3.00 -3.04 -2.75
N ARG A 83 2.14 -2.96 -1.73
CA ARG A 83 2.05 -1.85 -0.77
C ARG A 83 1.93 -2.40 0.65
N PRO A 84 3.04 -2.82 1.28
CA PRO A 84 3.02 -3.52 2.56
C PRO A 84 2.48 -2.68 3.73
N ASN A 85 2.44 -1.35 3.58
CA ASN A 85 1.94 -0.43 4.59
C ASN A 85 0.59 0.21 4.20
N ASP A 86 -0.09 -0.30 3.16
CA ASP A 86 -1.43 0.16 2.80
C ASP A 86 -2.44 -0.42 3.82
N ILE A 87 -2.73 0.40 4.83
CA ILE A 87 -3.62 0.08 5.96
C ILE A 87 -4.99 -0.42 5.48
N SER A 88 -5.54 0.22 4.44
CA SER A 88 -6.85 -0.14 3.91
C SER A 88 -6.80 -1.50 3.22
N ALA A 89 -5.76 -1.75 2.42
CA ALA A 89 -5.56 -3.06 1.80
C ALA A 89 -5.37 -4.17 2.84
N LEU A 90 -4.58 -3.94 3.89
CA LEU A 90 -4.35 -4.90 4.98
C LEU A 90 -5.63 -5.19 5.78
N TYR A 91 -6.39 -4.15 6.14
CA TYR A 91 -7.66 -4.32 6.84
C TYR A 91 -8.67 -5.12 6.00
N ASN A 92 -8.80 -4.77 4.71
CA ASN A 92 -9.71 -5.46 3.81
C ASN A 92 -9.25 -6.89 3.48
N LEU A 93 -7.94 -7.15 3.47
CA LEU A 93 -7.39 -8.50 3.39
C LEU A 93 -7.82 -9.34 4.60
N GLY A 94 -7.73 -8.79 5.82
CA GLY A 94 -8.22 -9.44 7.02
C GLY A 94 -9.72 -9.73 6.96
N ALA A 95 -10.52 -8.78 6.47
CA ALA A 95 -11.95 -8.98 6.27
C ALA A 95 -12.26 -10.07 5.22
N ALA A 96 -11.53 -10.09 4.11
CA ALA A 96 -11.68 -11.10 3.08
C ALA A 96 -11.32 -12.50 3.60
N TYR A 97 -10.22 -12.63 4.36
CA TYR A 97 -9.86 -13.89 5.02
C TYR A 97 -10.92 -14.34 6.01
N HIS A 98 -11.45 -13.42 6.83
CA HIS A 98 -12.52 -13.73 7.78
C HIS A 98 -13.77 -14.27 7.08
N ASN A 99 -14.23 -13.58 6.03
CA ASN A 99 -15.41 -13.98 5.27
C ASN A 99 -15.21 -15.31 4.52
N TYR A 100 -13.97 -15.65 4.16
CA TYR A 100 -13.63 -16.94 3.57
C TYR A 100 -13.50 -18.08 4.60
N GLY A 101 -13.36 -17.75 5.89
CA GLY A 101 -13.18 -18.71 6.99
C GLY A 101 -11.73 -18.95 7.40
N TRP A 102 -10.78 -18.23 6.81
CA TRP A 102 -9.35 -18.29 7.14
C TRP A 102 -9.04 -17.40 8.34
N HIS A 103 -9.49 -17.84 9.51
CA HIS A 103 -9.47 -17.02 10.72
C HIS A 103 -8.06 -16.70 11.23
N ALA A 104 -7.09 -17.60 11.06
CA ALA A 104 -5.72 -17.36 11.51
C ALA A 104 -5.04 -16.26 10.67
N GLU A 105 -5.23 -16.31 9.36
CA GLU A 105 -4.73 -15.35 8.38
C GLU A 105 -5.42 -13.99 8.56
N ALA A 106 -6.72 -13.99 8.87
CA ALA A 106 -7.46 -12.78 9.21
C ALA A 106 -6.86 -12.08 10.43
N LEU A 107 -6.63 -12.82 11.52
CA LEU A 107 -5.99 -12.28 12.73
C LEU A 107 -4.58 -11.75 12.44
N ALA A 108 -3.79 -12.45 11.62
CA ALA A 108 -2.47 -11.99 11.22
C ALA A 108 -2.53 -10.66 10.46
N ALA A 109 -3.44 -10.53 9.50
CA ALA A 109 -3.63 -9.29 8.74
C ALA A 109 -4.11 -8.13 9.65
N TYR A 110 -5.05 -8.38 10.57
CA TYR A 110 -5.47 -7.37 11.53
C TYR A 110 -4.36 -6.96 12.49
N ASN A 111 -3.52 -7.89 12.95
CA ASN A 111 -2.37 -7.58 13.79
C ASN A 111 -1.36 -6.65 13.09
N GLN A 112 -1.17 -6.81 11.77
CA GLN A 112 -0.35 -5.87 11.00
C GLN A 112 -0.96 -4.46 11.02
N VAL A 113 -2.28 -4.34 10.85
CA VAL A 113 -2.98 -3.04 10.97
C VAL A 113 -2.79 -2.42 12.35
N LEU A 114 -2.86 -3.22 13.42
CA LEU A 114 -2.63 -2.76 14.80
C LEU A 114 -1.20 -2.25 15.02
N GLY A 115 -0.20 -2.94 14.45
CA GLY A 115 1.20 -2.54 14.51
C GLY A 115 1.48 -1.18 13.86
N LEU A 116 0.63 -0.73 12.95
CA LEU A 116 0.73 0.56 12.27
C LEU A 116 0.05 1.72 13.03
N ALA A 117 -0.61 1.46 14.18
CA ALA A 117 -1.18 2.45 15.10
C ALA A 117 -1.93 3.62 14.41
N ASN A 118 -2.90 3.28 13.55
CA ASN A 118 -3.64 4.21 12.71
C ASN A 118 -5.15 4.20 13.02
N GLU A 119 -5.94 4.98 12.26
CA GLU A 119 -7.40 5.11 12.42
C GLU A 119 -8.19 3.79 12.30
N TYR A 120 -7.65 2.77 11.60
CA TYR A 120 -8.26 1.45 11.50
C TYR A 120 -7.95 0.56 12.70
N ALA A 121 -7.05 0.95 13.60
CA ALA A 121 -6.61 0.10 14.70
C ALA A 121 -7.77 -0.34 15.61
N THR A 122 -8.68 0.58 15.98
CA THR A 122 -9.89 0.22 16.73
C THR A 122 -10.74 -0.82 15.98
N ARG A 123 -10.96 -0.63 14.68
CA ARG A 123 -11.81 -1.52 13.86
C ARG A 123 -11.15 -2.88 13.63
N ALA A 124 -9.84 -2.92 13.40
CA ALA A 124 -9.06 -4.14 13.26
C ALA A 124 -9.04 -4.94 14.56
N ALA A 125 -8.80 -4.28 15.70
CA ALA A 125 -8.84 -4.92 17.02
C ALA A 125 -10.23 -5.48 17.32
N HIS A 126 -11.30 -4.71 17.06
CA HIS A 126 -12.67 -5.18 17.25
C HIS A 126 -13.01 -6.39 16.38
N SER A 127 -12.60 -6.38 15.10
CA SER A 127 -12.79 -7.52 14.18
C SER A 127 -12.03 -8.77 14.67
N ALA A 128 -10.78 -8.59 15.12
CA ALA A 128 -9.96 -9.66 15.68
C ALA A 128 -10.54 -10.23 16.99
N ALA A 129 -11.11 -9.37 17.84
CA ALA A 129 -11.82 -9.79 19.05
C ALA A 129 -12.98 -10.71 18.69
N ARG A 130 -13.86 -10.30 17.78
CA ARG A 130 -15.03 -11.11 17.34
C ARG A 130 -14.62 -12.47 16.78
N ILE A 131 -13.56 -12.54 15.98
CA ILE A 131 -13.01 -13.82 15.49
C ILE A 131 -12.55 -14.70 16.65
N SER A 132 -11.85 -14.13 17.63
CA SER A 132 -11.38 -14.87 18.82
C SER A 132 -12.54 -15.37 19.67
N VAL A 133 -13.63 -14.59 19.80
CA VAL A 133 -14.87 -15.02 20.46
C VAL A 133 -15.50 -16.21 19.73
N MET A 134 -15.62 -16.15 18.39
CA MET A 134 -16.15 -17.26 17.59
C MET A 134 -15.33 -18.55 17.78
N ARG A 135 -14.02 -18.42 17.94
CA ARG A 135 -13.09 -19.53 18.21
C ARG A 135 -13.08 -19.98 19.67
N LYS A 136 -13.84 -19.33 20.56
CA LYS A 136 -13.88 -19.57 22.02
C LYS A 136 -12.53 -19.29 22.70
N GLU A 137 -11.71 -18.43 22.11
CA GLU A 137 -10.41 -17.99 22.61
C GLU A 137 -10.59 -16.75 23.49
N TRP A 138 -11.20 -16.94 24.67
CA TRP A 138 -11.67 -15.85 25.54
C TRP A 138 -10.58 -14.86 25.95
N GLU A 139 -9.38 -15.35 26.28
CA GLU A 139 -8.28 -14.49 26.71
C GLU A 139 -7.74 -13.64 25.55
N GLN A 140 -7.66 -14.22 24.35
CA GLN A 140 -7.24 -13.49 23.17
C GLN A 140 -8.30 -12.46 22.75
N ALA A 141 -9.58 -12.82 22.85
CA ALA A 141 -10.67 -11.88 22.63
C ALA A 141 -10.60 -10.69 23.60
N ARG A 142 -10.32 -10.93 24.89
CA ARG A 142 -10.11 -9.87 25.90
C ARG A 142 -9.01 -8.91 25.47
N GLN A 143 -7.83 -9.44 25.11
CA GLN A 143 -6.70 -8.60 24.70
C GLN A 143 -7.05 -7.70 23.51
N TYR A 144 -7.81 -8.21 22.54
CA TYR A 144 -8.25 -7.43 21.40
C TYR A 144 -9.32 -6.38 21.76
N TYR A 145 -10.28 -6.69 22.62
CA TYR A 145 -11.25 -5.70 23.11
C TYR A 145 -10.56 -4.57 23.88
N GLU A 146 -9.60 -4.90 24.76
CA GLU A 146 -8.80 -3.93 25.48
C GLU A 146 -7.95 -3.07 24.54
N ALA A 147 -7.33 -3.68 23.51
CA ALA A 147 -6.61 -2.94 22.49
C ALA A 147 -7.55 -1.97 21.74
N ALA A 148 -8.73 -2.41 21.33
CA ALA A 148 -9.70 -1.55 20.63
C ALA A 148 -10.10 -0.33 21.48
N LEU A 149 -10.38 -0.54 22.76
CA LEU A 149 -10.73 0.51 23.72
C LEU A 149 -9.54 1.39 24.10
N ARG A 150 -8.29 0.90 23.99
CA ARG A 150 -7.10 1.74 24.15
C ARG A 150 -6.96 2.75 23.02
N TYR A 151 -7.25 2.35 21.77
CA TYR A 151 -7.24 3.27 20.63
C TYR A 151 -8.43 4.23 20.65
N ARG A 152 -9.60 3.76 21.09
CA ARG A 152 -10.82 4.56 21.18
C ARG A 152 -11.60 4.30 22.47
N PRO A 153 -11.27 4.99 23.57
CA PRO A 153 -11.89 4.76 24.88
C PRO A 153 -13.39 5.01 24.94
N GLU A 154 -13.88 5.90 24.08
CA GLU A 154 -15.28 6.33 23.99
C GLU A 154 -16.16 5.43 23.11
N ALA A 155 -15.62 4.36 22.54
CA ALA A 155 -16.37 3.37 21.76
C ALA A 155 -17.33 2.55 22.65
N GLN A 156 -18.52 3.09 22.91
CA GLN A 156 -19.53 2.48 23.79
C GLN A 156 -20.04 1.14 23.28
N ASP A 157 -20.18 1.00 21.97
CA ASP A 157 -20.54 -0.25 21.28
C ASP A 157 -19.55 -1.38 21.60
N ILE A 158 -18.25 -1.12 21.45
CA ILE A 158 -17.18 -2.09 21.75
C ILE A 158 -17.16 -2.41 23.25
N ARG A 159 -17.36 -1.41 24.11
CA ARG A 159 -17.41 -1.61 25.57
C ARG A 159 -18.56 -2.53 25.97
N GLN A 160 -19.75 -2.33 25.41
CA GLN A 160 -20.91 -3.16 25.68
C GLN A 160 -20.68 -4.61 25.24
N GLU A 161 -20.11 -4.83 24.06
CA GLU A 161 -19.75 -6.19 23.60
C GLU A 161 -18.71 -6.85 24.52
N TYR A 162 -17.71 -6.10 24.96
CA TYR A 162 -16.69 -6.61 25.88
C TYR A 162 -17.28 -7.01 27.25
N GLU A 163 -18.17 -6.19 27.82
CA GLU A 163 -18.87 -6.51 29.06
C GLU A 163 -19.72 -7.78 28.93
N GLN A 164 -20.44 -7.92 27.81
CA GLN A 164 -21.22 -9.13 27.52
C GLN A 164 -20.32 -10.37 27.41
N LEU A 165 -19.15 -10.25 26.79
CA LEU A 165 -18.17 -11.33 26.71
C LEU A 165 -17.75 -11.81 28.10
N MET A 166 -17.41 -10.88 28.99
CA MET A 166 -16.94 -11.17 30.35
C MET A 166 -18.04 -11.85 31.19
N LEU A 167 -19.29 -11.41 31.04
CA LEU A 167 -20.44 -12.05 31.68
C LEU A 167 -20.67 -13.47 31.16
N LEU A 168 -20.59 -13.67 29.85
CA LEU A 168 -20.76 -14.99 29.23
C LEU A 168 -19.66 -15.95 29.69
N HIS A 169 -18.41 -15.51 29.67
CA HIS A 169 -17.27 -16.31 30.09
C HIS A 169 -17.42 -16.76 31.56
N ARG A 170 -17.77 -15.84 32.46
CA ARG A 170 -18.01 -16.14 33.88
C ARG A 170 -19.10 -17.20 34.09
N LYS A 171 -20.24 -17.08 33.40
CA LYS A 171 -21.31 -18.08 33.47
C LYS A 171 -20.84 -19.47 33.01
N THR A 172 -20.03 -19.51 31.95
CA THR A 172 -19.50 -20.79 31.43
C THR A 172 -18.41 -21.41 32.30
N SER A 173 -17.64 -20.61 33.05
CA SER A 173 -16.67 -21.13 34.02
C SER A 173 -17.38 -21.67 35.27
N ASP A 174 -18.36 -20.93 35.77
CA ASP A 174 -19.08 -21.30 37.00
C ASP A 174 -19.97 -22.54 36.78
N GLY A 175 -20.60 -22.66 35.60
CA GLY A 175 -21.39 -23.84 35.23
C GLY A 175 -20.57 -25.13 35.08
N LYS A 176 -19.26 -25.04 34.86
CA LYS A 176 -18.35 -26.21 34.84
C LYS A 176 -17.87 -26.62 36.23
N ASN A 177 -17.89 -25.69 37.19
CA ASN A 177 -17.50 -25.96 38.58
C ASN A 177 -18.66 -26.48 39.45
N GLY A 178 -19.89 -26.54 38.91
CA GLY A 178 -21.10 -27.01 39.60
C GLY A 178 -21.42 -28.51 39.44
N SER A 179 -20.51 -29.32 38.89
CA SER A 179 -20.67 -30.78 38.81
C SER A 179 -19.57 -31.46 39.62
N PHE A 180 -19.82 -31.58 40.92
CA PHE A 180 -19.12 -32.55 41.76
C PHE A 180 -20.09 -33.69 42.08
N PRO A 181 -19.65 -34.97 42.00
CA PRO A 181 -20.44 -36.12 42.43
C PRO A 181 -20.75 -36.08 43.93
#